data_AF-A0A958M1Y2-F1
#
_entry.id   AF-A0A958M1Y2-F1
#
_cell.length_a   1.000
_cell.length_b   1.000
_cell.length_c   1.000
_cell.angle_alpha   90.00
_cell.angle_beta   90.00
_cell.angle_gamma   90.00
#
_symmetry.space_group_name_H-M   'P 1'
#
loop_
_entity.id
_entity.type
_entity.pdbx_description
1 polymer ?
#
loop_
_entity_poly.entity_id
_entity_poly.type
_entity_poly.pdbx_seq_one_letter_code
_entity_poly.pdbx_strand_id
1 'polypeptide(L)'
;MEKPTIPNKVVLISVDAPANYVHVMAQDSIGKQVIDSTGPKALFPQNGFTYVDHMNNEKKWIPKPKTNDTLTIETYSKFLELAIPNFFTALKETFLVQNGDTVLITYENLIPKARITNREVQDVELNYNGYRLKKLFNNLYTSHYLVFGHLMVEEGIEDFEQKSIDYYVKAKEDYLREMALLDSLHQTKTISTENYEYRKDALDMLMESHKNLKVISQWLTLNQSLQSEEKMEKPVRFDLGKSDSLMIFAFFRDYLDQISKYDLNPISKNYGGSGSFYIDSRIRFDSILADDQFNQTVKNHLLFKTYEGIGQNFKV
;
A
#
# COMPACT_ATOMS: atom_id res chain seq x y z
N MET A 1 17.76 -39.93 5.69
CA MET A 1 16.53 -39.14 5.89
C MET A 1 16.55 -38.03 4.87
N GLU A 2 15.70 -38.12 3.84
CA GLU A 2 15.49 -36.97 2.94
C GLU A 2 14.94 -35.82 3.77
N LYS A 3 15.59 -34.65 3.70
CA LYS A 3 15.03 -33.43 4.27
C LYS A 3 13.68 -33.22 3.59
N PRO A 4 12.58 -32.99 4.33
CA PRO A 4 11.30 -32.68 3.71
C PRO A 4 11.52 -31.47 2.81
N THR A 5 11.25 -31.65 1.52
CA THR A 5 11.27 -30.58 0.52
C THR A 5 10.20 -29.58 0.96
N ILE A 6 10.64 -28.43 1.48
CA ILE A 6 9.75 -27.31 1.73
C ILE A 6 9.04 -27.06 0.39
N PRO A 7 7.70 -27.00 0.35
CA PRO A 7 7.02 -26.59 -0.87
C PRO A 7 7.62 -25.25 -1.29
N ASN A 8 8.04 -25.10 -2.54
CA ASN A 8 8.64 -23.87 -3.04
C ASN A 8 7.62 -23.04 -3.83
N LYS A 9 6.34 -23.16 -3.48
CA LYS A 9 5.27 -22.54 -4.26
C LYS A 9 4.04 -22.24 -3.43
N VAL A 10 3.35 -21.19 -3.85
CA VAL A 10 1.99 -20.85 -3.43
C VAL A 10 1.07 -21.04 -4.63
N VAL A 11 -0.10 -21.65 -4.42
CA VAL A 11 -1.12 -21.81 -5.46
C VAL A 11 -2.27 -20.86 -5.16
N LEU A 12 -2.61 -20.00 -6.12
CA LEU A 12 -3.74 -19.09 -6.05
C LEU A 12 -4.85 -19.60 -6.95
N ILE A 13 -6.07 -19.64 -6.44
CA ILE A 13 -7.27 -20.00 -7.19
C ILE A 13 -8.26 -18.86 -7.02
N SER A 14 -8.54 -18.13 -8.10
CA SER A 14 -9.60 -17.14 -8.13
C SER A 14 -10.89 -17.79 -8.63
N VAL A 15 -12.00 -17.49 -7.96
CA VAL A 15 -13.34 -17.96 -8.35
C VAL A 15 -14.16 -16.78 -8.84
N ASP A 16 -14.57 -16.86 -10.10
CA ASP A 16 -15.49 -15.92 -10.75
C ASP A 16 -15.16 -14.44 -10.51
N ALA A 17 -13.92 -14.05 -10.83
CA ALA A 17 -13.48 -12.67 -10.65
C ALA A 17 -14.41 -11.68 -11.39
N PRO A 18 -14.72 -10.52 -10.79
CA PRO A 18 -15.58 -9.55 -11.44
C PRO A 18 -14.89 -8.94 -12.67
N ALA A 19 -15.66 -8.77 -13.75
CA ALA A 19 -15.18 -8.16 -14.98
C ALA A 19 -14.81 -6.68 -14.79
N ASN A 20 -15.60 -5.96 -13.99
CA ASN A 20 -15.37 -4.55 -13.66
C ASN A 20 -15.50 -4.36 -12.14
N TYR A 21 -14.59 -3.56 -11.57
CA TYR A 21 -14.66 -3.12 -10.17
C TYR A 21 -15.29 -1.72 -10.15
N VAL A 22 -16.62 -1.68 -10.17
CA VAL A 22 -17.39 -0.42 -10.14
C VAL A 22 -17.93 -0.21 -8.74
N HIS A 23 -17.51 0.88 -8.10
CA HIS A 23 -18.00 1.27 -6.78
C HIS A 23 -18.84 2.55 -6.90
N VAL A 24 -19.98 2.57 -6.23
CA VAL A 24 -20.83 3.76 -6.15
C VAL A 24 -20.22 4.68 -5.10
N MET A 25 -19.95 5.93 -5.45
CA MET A 25 -19.55 6.97 -4.50
C MET A 25 -20.81 7.49 -3.78
N ALA A 26 -21.51 6.61 -3.05
CA ALA A 26 -22.46 7.08 -2.05
C ALA A 26 -21.66 7.48 -0.81
N GLN A 27 -22.11 8.51 -0.10
CA GLN A 27 -21.50 8.98 1.16
C GLN A 27 -21.38 7.86 2.22
N ASP A 28 -22.10 6.76 2.01
CA ASP A 28 -22.28 5.66 2.94
C ASP A 28 -21.86 4.34 2.27
N SER A 29 -20.56 4.04 2.37
CA SER A 29 -19.98 2.72 2.54
C SER A 29 -20.47 1.47 1.80
N ILE A 30 -19.45 0.66 1.55
CA ILE A 30 -19.45 -0.67 0.92
C ILE A 30 -19.57 -0.54 -0.59
N GLY A 31 -18.59 -1.14 -1.26
CA GLY A 31 -18.60 -1.42 -2.70
C GLY A 31 -19.76 -2.31 -3.18
N LYS A 32 -20.88 -2.36 -2.46
CA LYS A 32 -22.12 -2.97 -2.91
C LYS A 32 -22.48 -2.34 -4.24
N GLN A 33 -22.55 -3.18 -5.26
CA GLN A 33 -23.13 -2.82 -6.53
C GLN A 33 -24.62 -2.54 -6.28
N VAL A 34 -24.98 -1.27 -6.06
CA VAL A 34 -26.37 -0.86 -6.08
C VAL A 34 -26.77 -0.87 -7.55
N ILE A 35 -27.43 -1.96 -7.96
CA ILE A 35 -27.80 -2.27 -9.35
C ILE A 35 -28.55 -1.09 -9.99
N ASP A 36 -29.30 -0.31 -9.19
CA ASP A 36 -30.13 0.80 -9.63
C ASP A 36 -29.72 2.19 -9.08
N SER A 37 -28.46 2.39 -8.68
CA SER A 37 -28.04 3.74 -8.23
C SER A 37 -27.72 4.68 -9.39
N THR A 38 -28.36 5.85 -9.36
CA THR A 38 -28.12 7.00 -10.25
C THR A 38 -26.99 7.92 -9.77
N GLY A 39 -26.35 7.58 -8.63
CA GLY A 39 -25.27 8.38 -8.03
C GLY A 39 -23.95 8.30 -8.82
N PRO A 40 -22.99 9.19 -8.50
CA PRO A 40 -21.66 9.19 -9.12
C PRO A 40 -20.96 7.84 -8.89
N LYS A 41 -20.35 7.31 -9.96
CA LYS A 41 -19.68 6.00 -9.96
C LYS A 41 -18.19 6.19 -10.14
N ALA A 42 -17.41 5.52 -9.31
CA ALA A 42 -15.98 5.35 -9.50
C ALA A 42 -15.74 4.07 -10.30
N LEU A 43 -15.13 4.19 -11.47
CA LEU A 43 -14.58 3.06 -12.19
C LEU A 43 -13.17 2.81 -11.66
N PHE A 44 -12.96 1.69 -10.99
CA PHE A 44 -11.62 1.26 -10.65
C PHE A 44 -11.15 0.26 -11.71
N PRO A 45 -10.12 0.59 -12.50
CA PRO A 45 -9.59 -0.35 -13.49
C PRO A 45 -9.10 -1.61 -12.76
N GLN A 46 -9.33 -2.78 -13.37
CA GLN A 46 -8.86 -4.07 -12.87
C GLN A 46 -7.36 -3.98 -12.52
N ASN A 47 -7.06 -3.89 -11.22
CA ASN A 47 -5.70 -3.66 -10.78
C ASN A 47 -4.98 -4.90 -10.26
N GLY A 48 -5.53 -6.09 -10.49
CA GLY A 48 -4.88 -7.38 -10.24
C GLY A 48 -4.30 -7.54 -8.82
N PHE A 49 -3.66 -8.66 -8.57
CA PHE A 49 -2.81 -8.86 -7.40
C PHE A 49 -1.37 -8.62 -7.81
N THR A 50 -0.69 -7.70 -7.14
CA THR A 50 0.76 -7.55 -7.22
C THR A 50 1.44 -8.40 -6.16
N TYR A 51 2.60 -8.96 -6.53
CA TYR A 51 3.42 -9.80 -5.66
C TYR A 51 4.86 -9.77 -6.15
N VAL A 52 5.79 -10.29 -5.34
CA VAL A 52 7.20 -10.45 -5.72
C VAL A 52 7.51 -11.94 -5.91
N ASP A 53 8.10 -12.29 -7.06
CA ASP A 53 8.49 -13.67 -7.36
C ASP A 53 9.85 -14.05 -6.70
N HIS A 54 10.24 -15.32 -6.83
CA HIS A 54 11.51 -15.83 -6.29
C HIS A 54 12.78 -15.14 -6.84
N MET A 55 12.67 -14.37 -7.92
CA MET A 55 13.76 -13.60 -8.51
C MET A 55 13.72 -12.12 -8.08
N ASN A 56 12.91 -11.77 -7.09
CA ASN A 56 12.68 -10.41 -6.62
C ASN A 56 12.06 -9.47 -7.67
N ASN A 57 11.36 -10.01 -8.67
CA ASN A 57 10.64 -9.19 -9.63
C ASN A 57 9.21 -8.94 -9.14
N GLU A 58 8.76 -7.68 -9.23
CA GLU A 58 7.35 -7.37 -9.06
C GLU A 58 6.56 -7.90 -10.25
N LYS A 59 5.53 -8.69 -9.97
CA LYS A 59 4.61 -9.29 -10.95
C LYS A 59 3.19 -8.85 -10.64
N LYS A 60 2.35 -8.87 -11.67
CA LYS A 60 0.92 -8.57 -11.57
C LYS A 60 0.12 -9.72 -12.18
N TRP A 61 -0.81 -10.27 -11.41
CA TRP A 61 -1.78 -11.25 -11.89
C TRP A 61 -3.16 -10.64 -11.90
N ILE A 62 -3.82 -10.66 -13.06
CA ILE A 62 -5.20 -10.22 -13.23
C ILE A 62 -6.02 -11.49 -13.48
N PRO A 63 -6.80 -11.97 -12.50
CA PRO A 63 -7.60 -13.17 -12.68
C PRO A 63 -8.61 -13.02 -13.81
N LYS A 64 -8.82 -14.10 -14.57
CA LYS A 64 -9.81 -14.10 -15.66
C LYS A 64 -11.22 -13.87 -15.10
N PRO A 65 -12.02 -12.97 -15.70
CA PRO A 65 -13.33 -12.64 -15.18
C PRO A 65 -14.36 -13.74 -15.43
N LYS A 66 -15.29 -13.94 -14.48
CA LYS A 66 -16.43 -14.87 -14.56
C LYS A 66 -16.05 -16.33 -14.89
N THR A 67 -14.85 -16.73 -14.48
CA THR A 67 -14.36 -18.10 -14.58
C THR A 67 -13.40 -18.35 -13.44
N ASN A 68 -13.16 -19.61 -13.11
CA ASN A 68 -12.05 -19.99 -12.27
C ASN A 68 -10.73 -19.76 -13.00
N ASP A 69 -9.75 -19.22 -12.30
CA ASP A 69 -8.39 -19.00 -12.81
C ASP A 69 -7.37 -19.37 -11.74
N THR A 70 -6.28 -20.02 -12.14
CA THR A 70 -5.28 -20.54 -11.22
C THR A 70 -3.91 -20.02 -11.60
N LEU A 71 -3.18 -19.51 -10.61
CA LEU A 71 -1.78 -19.13 -10.73
C LEU A 71 -0.93 -19.93 -9.73
N THR A 72 0.22 -20.40 -10.17
CA THR A 72 1.25 -20.95 -9.27
C THR A 72 2.42 -19.98 -9.21
N ILE A 73 2.78 -19.56 -8.01
CA ILE A 73 3.89 -18.64 -7.76
C ILE A 73 5.00 -19.43 -7.08
N GLU A 74 6.16 -19.52 -7.71
CA GLU A 74 7.35 -20.06 -7.07
C GLU A 74 7.92 -19.03 -6.08
N THR A 75 8.18 -19.47 -4.84
CA THR A 75 8.74 -18.65 -3.78
C THR A 75 9.61 -19.50 -2.85
N TYR A 76 10.74 -18.94 -2.42
CA TYR A 76 11.63 -19.54 -1.41
C TYR A 76 11.52 -18.83 -0.06
N SER A 77 10.81 -17.71 0.00
CA SER A 77 10.54 -16.97 1.23
C SER A 77 9.49 -17.69 2.07
N LYS A 78 9.58 -17.57 3.41
CA LYS A 78 8.55 -18.11 4.32
C LYS A 78 7.17 -17.52 4.00
N PHE A 79 7.13 -16.24 3.64
CA PHE A 79 5.91 -15.51 3.35
C PHE A 79 5.91 -14.97 1.92
N LEU A 80 4.70 -14.77 1.41
CA LEU A 80 4.39 -14.06 0.18
C LEU A 80 3.27 -13.07 0.49
N GLU A 81 3.43 -11.81 0.08
CA GLU A 81 2.35 -10.82 0.13
C GLU A 81 1.66 -10.75 -1.24
N LEU A 82 0.34 -10.84 -1.23
CA LEU A 82 -0.50 -10.48 -2.36
C LEU A 82 -1.13 -9.14 -2.05
N ALA A 83 -0.88 -8.12 -2.87
CA ALA A 83 -1.39 -6.78 -2.67
C ALA A 83 -2.32 -6.37 -3.82
N ILE A 84 -3.41 -5.69 -3.51
CA ILE A 84 -4.30 -5.07 -4.49
C ILE A 84 -4.70 -3.68 -3.97
N PRO A 85 -4.77 -2.64 -4.80
CA PRO A 85 -5.21 -1.33 -4.33
C PRO A 85 -6.61 -1.42 -3.72
N ASN A 86 -6.82 -0.73 -2.61
CA ASN A 86 -8.12 -0.64 -1.96
C ASN A 86 -8.70 0.76 -2.18
N PHE A 87 -9.96 0.82 -2.58
CA PHE A 87 -10.63 2.06 -2.92
C PHE A 87 -10.96 2.94 -1.70
N PHE A 88 -11.14 2.34 -0.52
CA PHE A 88 -11.65 3.03 0.67
C PHE A 88 -10.54 3.44 1.66
N THR A 89 -9.29 3.06 1.41
CA THR A 89 -8.16 3.31 2.33
C THR A 89 -6.87 3.53 1.55
N ALA A 90 -5.95 4.31 2.11
CA ALA A 90 -4.61 4.50 1.55
C ALA A 90 -3.76 3.21 1.59
N LEU A 91 -4.01 2.31 2.56
CA LEU A 91 -3.40 0.98 2.57
C LEU A 91 -3.99 0.08 1.47
N LYS A 92 -3.12 -0.58 0.70
CA LYS A 92 -3.48 -1.67 -0.21
C LYS A 92 -4.21 -2.77 0.58
N GLU A 93 -5.17 -3.47 -0.01
CA GLU A 93 -5.67 -4.73 0.55
C GLU A 93 -4.56 -5.76 0.39
N THR A 94 -4.11 -6.37 1.48
CA THR A 94 -2.97 -7.31 1.45
C THR A 94 -3.27 -8.60 2.18
N PHE A 95 -2.87 -9.70 1.55
CA PHE A 95 -2.98 -11.06 2.07
C PHE A 95 -1.56 -11.60 2.29
N LEU A 96 -1.19 -11.83 3.55
CA LEU A 96 0.10 -12.42 3.90
C LEU A 96 -0.06 -13.93 3.98
N VAL A 97 0.45 -14.65 2.98
CA VAL A 97 0.33 -16.11 2.86
C VAL A 97 1.69 -16.77 3.06
N GLN A 98 1.68 -18.06 3.38
CA GLN A 98 2.88 -18.83 3.67
C GLN A 98 3.26 -19.72 2.49
N ASN A 99 4.55 -20.05 2.40
CA ASN A 99 5.02 -21.00 1.40
C ASN A 99 4.34 -22.36 1.56
N GLY A 100 3.86 -22.92 0.45
CA GLY A 100 3.05 -24.13 0.43
C GLY A 100 1.53 -23.89 0.54
N ASP A 101 1.08 -22.66 0.77
CA ASP A 101 -0.36 -22.37 0.85
C ASP A 101 -1.06 -22.58 -0.50
N THR A 102 -2.29 -23.09 -0.41
CA THR A 102 -3.29 -23.00 -1.48
C THR A 102 -4.34 -21.99 -1.06
N VAL A 103 -4.39 -20.88 -1.78
CA VAL A 103 -5.20 -19.70 -1.47
C VAL A 103 -6.39 -19.67 -2.42
N LEU A 104 -7.60 -19.75 -1.87
CA LEU A 104 -8.84 -19.52 -2.59
C LEU A 104 -9.23 -18.06 -2.45
N ILE A 105 -9.38 -17.36 -3.57
CA ILE A 105 -9.82 -15.97 -3.64
C ILE A 105 -11.25 -15.95 -4.17
N THR A 106 -12.17 -15.45 -3.34
CA THR A 106 -13.56 -15.16 -3.70
C THR A 106 -13.80 -13.65 -3.63
N TYR A 107 -14.96 -13.19 -4.11
CA TYR A 107 -15.28 -11.77 -4.17
C TYR A 107 -16.61 -11.50 -3.48
N GLU A 108 -16.58 -10.75 -2.39
CA GLU A 108 -17.78 -10.31 -1.68
C GLU A 108 -17.93 -8.80 -1.90
N ASN A 109 -19.06 -8.36 -2.49
CA ASN A 109 -19.28 -6.95 -2.84
C ASN A 109 -18.12 -6.35 -3.67
N LEU A 110 -17.59 -7.13 -4.63
CA LEU A 110 -16.43 -6.78 -5.47
C LEU A 110 -15.10 -6.61 -4.71
N ILE A 111 -15.05 -6.96 -3.42
CA ILE A 111 -13.83 -6.94 -2.61
C ILE A 111 -13.28 -8.37 -2.51
N PRO A 112 -11.99 -8.60 -2.81
CA PRO A 112 -11.41 -9.93 -2.69
C PRO A 112 -11.36 -10.40 -1.23
N LYS A 113 -11.64 -11.68 -1.04
CA LYS A 113 -11.51 -12.41 0.23
C LYS A 113 -10.67 -13.64 -0.01
N ALA A 114 -9.65 -13.84 0.82
CA ALA A 114 -8.79 -15.01 0.73
C ALA A 114 -9.18 -16.05 1.78
N ARG A 115 -8.97 -17.32 1.47
CA ARG A 115 -9.06 -18.44 2.39
C ARG A 115 -7.96 -19.45 2.09
N ILE A 116 -7.25 -19.94 3.11
CA ILE A 116 -6.31 -21.03 2.94
C ILE A 116 -7.07 -22.37 2.99
N THR A 117 -6.84 -23.24 2.01
CA THR A 117 -7.58 -24.52 1.89
C THR A 117 -6.84 -25.71 2.47
N ASN A 118 -5.54 -25.58 2.74
CA ASN A 118 -4.66 -26.68 3.14
C ASN A 118 -4.01 -26.52 4.52
N ARG A 119 -4.40 -25.50 5.29
CA ARG A 119 -4.13 -25.37 6.73
C ARG A 119 -5.15 -24.44 7.36
N GLU A 120 -5.26 -24.51 8.69
CA GLU A 120 -6.11 -23.60 9.46
C GLU A 120 -5.42 -22.24 9.65
N VAL A 121 -6.17 -21.17 9.38
CA VAL A 121 -5.79 -19.78 9.59
C VAL A 121 -7.03 -19.02 10.01
N GLN A 122 -6.90 -18.11 10.96
CA GLN A 122 -8.01 -17.26 11.36
C GLN A 122 -8.34 -16.27 10.23
N ASP A 123 -9.63 -16.13 9.92
CA ASP A 123 -10.09 -15.25 8.84
C ASP A 123 -9.61 -13.79 9.03
N VAL A 124 -9.61 -13.33 10.29
CA VAL A 124 -9.14 -11.98 10.65
C VAL A 124 -7.66 -11.78 10.34
N GLU A 125 -6.82 -12.79 10.52
CA GLU A 125 -5.39 -12.70 10.21
C GLU A 125 -5.17 -12.53 8.70
N LEU A 126 -5.83 -13.38 7.91
CA LEU A 126 -5.66 -13.40 6.46
C LEU A 126 -6.32 -12.19 5.78
N ASN A 127 -7.50 -11.77 6.26
CA ASN A 127 -8.33 -10.71 5.69
C ASN A 127 -8.33 -9.44 6.57
N TYR A 128 -7.21 -9.12 7.23
CA TYR A 128 -7.11 -8.07 8.24
C TYR A 128 -7.56 -6.69 7.74
N ASN A 129 -7.14 -6.25 6.54
CA ASN A 129 -7.45 -4.89 6.07
C ASN A 129 -8.97 -4.70 5.88
N GLY A 130 -9.64 -5.68 5.27
CA GLY A 130 -11.10 -5.73 5.21
C GLY A 130 -11.78 -5.81 6.59
N TYR A 131 -11.23 -6.57 7.55
CA TYR A 131 -11.75 -6.62 8.92
C TYR A 131 -11.63 -5.27 9.64
N ARG A 132 -10.44 -4.66 9.63
CA ARG A 132 -10.13 -3.33 10.20
C ARG A 132 -11.07 -2.27 9.64
N LEU A 133 -11.22 -2.24 8.31
CA LEU A 133 -12.06 -1.27 7.62
C LEU A 133 -13.53 -1.38 8.05
N LYS A 134 -14.05 -2.60 8.12
CA LYS A 134 -15.42 -2.85 8.59
C LYS A 134 -15.59 -2.47 10.07
N LYS A 135 -14.63 -2.84 10.91
CA LYS A 135 -14.73 -2.71 12.37
C LYS A 135 -14.62 -1.27 12.86
N LEU A 136 -13.69 -0.49 12.32
CA LEU A 136 -13.37 0.85 12.82
C LEU A 136 -14.02 1.97 12.01
N PHE A 137 -14.25 1.73 10.72
CA PHE A 137 -14.67 2.79 9.80
C PHE A 137 -16.03 2.51 9.16
N ASN A 138 -16.70 1.42 9.54
CA ASN A 138 -17.97 1.00 8.94
C ASN A 138 -17.90 0.98 7.39
N ASN A 139 -16.75 0.57 6.84
CA ASN A 139 -16.46 0.58 5.39
C ASN A 139 -16.49 1.95 4.70
N LEU A 140 -16.34 3.05 5.46
CA LEU A 140 -16.18 4.40 4.94
C LEU A 140 -14.72 4.66 4.57
N TYR A 141 -14.49 5.76 3.85
CA TYR A 141 -13.14 6.28 3.64
C TYR A 141 -12.46 6.55 4.97
N THR A 142 -11.25 6.02 5.13
CA THR A 142 -10.41 6.36 6.29
C THR A 142 -9.88 7.79 6.17
N SER A 143 -9.56 8.45 7.28
CA SER A 143 -8.93 9.78 7.20
C SER A 143 -7.58 9.69 6.49
N HIS A 144 -6.87 8.57 6.61
CA HIS A 144 -5.66 8.28 5.83
C HIS A 144 -5.91 8.37 4.31
N TYR A 145 -7.04 7.86 3.81
CA TYR A 145 -7.38 8.04 2.39
C TYR A 145 -7.59 9.52 2.05
N LEU A 146 -8.29 10.26 2.91
CA LEU A 146 -8.62 11.67 2.67
C LEU A 146 -7.38 12.58 2.66
N VAL A 147 -6.34 12.23 3.42
CA VAL A 147 -5.03 12.90 3.35
C VAL A 147 -4.43 12.86 1.94
N PHE A 148 -4.66 11.81 1.16
CA PHE A 148 -4.21 11.77 -0.25
C PHE A 148 -5.32 12.13 -1.24
N GLY A 149 -6.58 11.79 -0.94
CA GLY A 149 -7.72 11.96 -1.83
C GLY A 149 -8.01 13.42 -2.16
N HIS A 150 -7.71 14.34 -1.25
CA HIS A 150 -7.81 15.78 -1.53
C HIS A 150 -6.80 16.27 -2.59
N LEU A 151 -5.69 15.54 -2.84
CA LEU A 151 -4.71 15.84 -3.89
C LEU A 151 -5.25 15.56 -5.30
N MET A 152 -6.25 14.68 -5.42
CA MET A 152 -6.88 14.34 -6.71
C MET A 152 -7.88 15.42 -7.17
N VAL A 153 -8.05 16.48 -6.38
CA VAL A 153 -8.96 17.60 -6.64
C VAL A 153 -8.19 18.92 -6.53
N GLU A 154 -7.10 19.09 -7.28
CA GLU A 154 -6.37 20.37 -7.34
C GLU A 154 -6.78 21.23 -8.54
N GLU A 155 -7.67 22.19 -8.28
CA GLU A 155 -7.43 23.64 -8.32
C GLU A 155 -8.75 24.35 -7.95
N GLY A 156 -8.71 25.32 -7.02
CA GLY A 156 -9.86 26.20 -6.72
C GLY A 156 -10.74 25.84 -5.52
N ILE A 157 -10.39 24.84 -4.70
CA ILE A 157 -11.07 24.62 -3.42
C ILE A 157 -10.46 25.59 -2.39
N GLU A 158 -11.24 26.57 -1.93
CA GLU A 158 -10.91 27.36 -0.74
C GLU A 158 -10.54 26.42 0.43
N ASP A 159 -9.48 26.78 1.16
CA ASP A 159 -8.96 26.07 2.35
C ASP A 159 -8.27 24.72 2.10
N PHE A 160 -7.66 24.49 0.92
CA PHE A 160 -6.91 23.26 0.64
C PHE A 160 -5.89 22.90 1.74
N GLU A 161 -4.98 23.82 2.07
CA GLU A 161 -3.91 23.57 3.04
C GLU A 161 -4.46 23.23 4.44
N GLN A 162 -5.47 23.96 4.89
CA GLN A 162 -6.12 23.71 6.18
C GLN A 162 -6.82 22.35 6.20
N LYS A 163 -7.52 21.97 5.12
CA LYS A 163 -8.16 20.65 5.00
C LYS A 163 -7.12 19.52 5.02
N SER A 164 -5.96 19.69 4.37
CA SER A 164 -4.87 18.70 4.44
C SER A 164 -4.43 18.46 5.88
N ILE A 165 -4.27 19.54 6.65
CA ILE A 165 -3.86 19.50 8.06
C ILE A 165 -4.97 18.86 8.91
N ASP A 166 -6.22 19.22 8.70
CA ASP A 166 -7.36 18.66 9.45
C ASP A 166 -7.49 17.14 9.22
N TYR A 167 -7.35 16.69 7.98
CA TYR A 167 -7.35 15.26 7.68
C TYR A 167 -6.14 14.54 8.28
N TYR A 168 -4.97 15.17 8.33
CA TYR A 168 -3.81 14.60 8.99
C TYR A 168 -4.02 14.46 10.50
N VAL A 169 -4.62 15.46 11.17
CA VAL A 169 -4.95 15.36 12.60
C VAL A 169 -5.93 14.21 12.86
N LYS A 170 -6.98 14.08 12.04
CA LYS A 170 -7.91 12.94 12.12
C LYS A 170 -7.22 11.60 11.81
N ALA A 171 -6.28 11.58 10.88
CA ALA A 171 -5.47 10.40 10.58
C ALA A 171 -4.60 9.96 11.77
N LYS A 172 -4.13 10.89 12.61
CA LYS A 172 -3.44 10.53 13.87
C LYS A 172 -4.39 9.85 14.86
N GLU A 173 -5.64 10.29 14.96
CA GLU A 173 -6.65 9.64 15.80
C GLU A 173 -7.00 8.25 15.26
N ASP A 174 -7.17 8.12 13.93
CA ASP A 174 -7.39 6.85 13.25
C ASP A 174 -6.24 5.87 13.53
N TYR A 175 -4.99 6.31 13.40
CA TYR A 175 -3.79 5.53 13.72
C TYR A 175 -3.85 4.93 15.13
N LEU A 176 -4.19 5.74 16.15
CA LEU A 176 -4.26 5.27 17.54
C LEU A 176 -5.34 4.20 17.72
N ARG A 177 -6.50 4.36 17.09
CA ARG A 177 -7.59 3.37 17.15
C ARG A 177 -7.22 2.08 16.44
N GLU A 178 -6.52 2.18 15.31
CA GLU A 178 -6.04 1.03 14.55
C GLU A 178 -4.95 0.25 15.29
N MET A 179 -3.99 0.94 15.90
CA MET A 179 -2.98 0.34 16.77
C MET A 179 -3.62 -0.39 17.95
N ALA A 180 -4.59 0.23 18.63
CA ALA A 180 -5.31 -0.41 19.72
C ALA A 180 -6.07 -1.67 19.29
N LEU A 181 -6.66 -1.66 18.09
CA LEU A 181 -7.29 -2.87 17.51
C LEU A 181 -6.23 -3.95 17.25
N LEU A 182 -5.10 -3.57 16.65
CA LEU A 182 -4.02 -4.49 16.32
C LEU A 182 -3.40 -5.13 17.57
N ASP A 183 -3.15 -4.33 18.61
CA ASP A 183 -2.68 -4.79 19.93
C ASP A 183 -3.66 -5.78 20.55
N SER A 184 -4.96 -5.49 20.51
CA SER A 184 -6.00 -6.38 21.04
C SER A 184 -6.03 -7.72 20.32
N LEU A 185 -5.92 -7.72 18.99
CA LEU A 185 -5.89 -8.95 18.19
C LEU A 185 -4.64 -9.79 18.48
N HIS A 186 -3.49 -9.15 18.69
CA HIS A 186 -2.26 -9.85 19.05
C HIS A 186 -2.31 -10.41 20.49
N GLN A 187 -2.79 -9.63 21.46
CA GLN A 187 -2.94 -10.06 22.86
C GLN A 187 -3.89 -11.25 23.00
N THR A 188 -4.96 -11.27 22.19
CA THR A 188 -5.92 -12.38 22.15
C THR A 188 -5.46 -13.56 21.30
N LYS A 189 -4.27 -13.49 20.69
CA LYS A 189 -3.71 -14.50 19.77
C LYS A 189 -4.62 -14.78 18.56
N THR A 190 -5.40 -13.78 18.16
CA THR A 190 -6.22 -13.80 16.93
C THR A 190 -5.33 -13.71 15.70
N ILE A 191 -4.20 -12.99 15.82
CA ILE A 191 -3.16 -12.88 14.79
C ILE A 191 -1.80 -13.32 15.34
N SER A 192 -0.95 -13.86 14.46
CA SER A 192 0.43 -14.20 14.78
C SER A 192 1.29 -12.96 15.05
N THR A 193 2.43 -13.16 15.74
CA THR A 193 3.41 -12.10 15.97
C THR A 193 3.96 -11.54 14.66
N GLU A 194 4.22 -12.39 13.65
CA GLU A 194 4.69 -11.91 12.35
C GLU A 194 3.65 -11.04 11.64
N ASN A 195 2.36 -11.39 11.72
CA ASN A 195 1.30 -10.55 11.20
C ASN A 195 1.20 -9.23 11.98
N TYR A 196 1.30 -9.27 13.30
CA TYR A 196 1.27 -8.07 14.14
C TYR A 196 2.38 -7.08 13.75
N GLU A 197 3.64 -7.52 13.71
CA GLU A 197 4.77 -6.65 13.35
C GLU A 197 4.64 -6.12 11.92
N TYR A 198 4.27 -6.98 10.96
CA TYR A 198 4.04 -6.58 9.57
C TYR A 198 2.96 -5.47 9.46
N ARG A 199 1.82 -5.62 10.13
CA ARG A 199 0.71 -4.65 10.07
C ARG A 199 1.08 -3.34 10.77
N LYS A 200 1.82 -3.43 11.87
CA LYS A 200 2.33 -2.27 12.60
C LYS A 200 3.29 -1.47 11.73
N ASP A 201 4.30 -2.11 11.13
CA ASP A 201 5.27 -1.46 10.23
C ASP A 201 4.58 -0.80 9.04
N ALA A 202 3.56 -1.45 8.46
CA ALA A 202 2.77 -0.90 7.36
C ALA A 202 2.00 0.37 7.78
N LEU A 203 1.45 0.40 9.00
CA LEU A 203 0.71 1.53 9.53
C LEU A 203 1.64 2.69 9.95
N ASP A 204 2.78 2.38 10.55
CA ASP A 204 3.83 3.35 10.88
C ASP A 204 4.35 4.02 9.60
N MET A 205 4.63 3.22 8.55
CA MET A 205 5.05 3.75 7.26
C MET A 205 3.98 4.64 6.61
N LEU A 206 2.70 4.29 6.74
CA LEU A 206 1.63 5.15 6.26
C LEU A 206 1.66 6.52 6.95
N MET A 207 1.90 6.57 8.26
CA MET A 207 2.02 7.84 8.97
C MET A 207 3.24 8.66 8.53
N GLU A 208 4.38 8.03 8.31
CA GLU A 208 5.56 8.71 7.76
C GLU A 208 5.28 9.27 6.36
N SER A 209 4.56 8.54 5.52
CA SER A 209 4.18 9.03 4.19
C SER A 209 3.29 10.28 4.24
N HIS A 210 2.43 10.42 5.24
CA HIS A 210 1.66 11.65 5.45
C HIS A 210 2.56 12.82 5.86
N LYS A 211 3.51 12.60 6.77
CA LYS A 211 4.46 13.64 7.23
C LYS A 211 5.31 14.18 6.08
N ASN A 212 5.59 13.35 5.09
CA ASN A 212 6.36 13.70 3.89
C ASN A 212 5.58 14.55 2.88
N LEU A 213 4.27 14.74 3.05
CA LEU A 213 3.51 15.68 2.22
C LEU A 213 3.92 17.12 2.55
N LYS A 214 4.22 17.92 1.52
CA LYS A 214 4.79 19.28 1.66
C LYS A 214 4.04 20.15 2.67
N VAL A 215 2.71 20.25 2.55
CA VAL A 215 1.86 21.06 3.43
C VAL A 215 2.00 20.61 4.89
N ILE A 216 1.92 19.30 5.13
CA ILE A 216 2.02 18.71 6.47
C ILE A 216 3.44 18.89 7.03
N SER A 217 4.48 18.64 6.24
CA SER A 217 5.89 18.81 6.62
C SER A 217 6.20 20.26 7.03
N GLN A 218 5.74 21.22 6.24
CA GLN A 218 5.88 22.65 6.53
C GLN A 218 5.15 23.04 7.80
N TRP A 219 3.89 22.60 7.94
CA TRP A 219 3.09 22.83 9.15
C TRP A 219 3.73 22.21 10.40
N LEU A 220 4.27 20.99 10.30
CA LEU A 220 4.99 20.33 11.40
C LEU A 220 6.23 21.12 11.81
N THR A 221 7.03 21.59 10.86
CA THR A 221 8.25 22.36 11.14
C THR A 221 7.92 23.69 11.83
N LEU A 222 6.88 24.39 11.35
CA LEU A 222 6.42 25.64 11.95
C LEU A 222 5.90 25.43 13.39
N ASN A 223 5.08 24.38 13.61
CA ASN A 223 4.54 24.11 14.95
C ASN A 223 5.57 23.51 15.92
N GLN A 224 6.54 22.71 15.45
CA GLN A 224 7.67 22.22 16.25
C GLN A 224 8.54 23.37 16.74
N SER A 225 8.74 24.41 15.93
CA SER A 225 9.48 25.62 16.35
C SER A 225 8.78 26.44 17.44
N LEU A 226 7.47 26.22 17.65
CA LEU A 226 6.62 27.00 18.57
C LEU A 226 6.35 26.30 19.92
N GLN A 227 6.63 25.00 20.06
CA GLN A 227 6.18 24.20 21.22
C GLN A 227 7.31 23.57 22.07
N SER A 228 8.48 24.21 22.17
CA SER A 228 9.62 23.85 23.06
C SER A 228 10.59 22.77 22.58
N GLU A 229 11.82 22.88 23.11
CA GLU A 229 13.00 22.05 22.87
C GLU A 229 12.72 20.55 23.00
N GLU A 230 12.44 19.82 21.91
CA GLU A 230 12.31 18.36 22.02
C GLU A 230 12.61 17.62 20.71
N LYS A 231 13.29 16.48 20.88
CA LYS A 231 13.85 15.62 19.83
C LYS A 231 12.81 15.28 18.75
N MET A 232 13.17 15.53 17.49
CA MET A 232 12.52 14.84 16.37
C MET A 232 12.61 13.33 16.63
N GLU A 233 11.45 12.65 16.72
CA GLU A 233 11.42 11.20 16.57
C GLU A 233 12.14 10.87 15.26
N LYS A 234 13.15 9.99 15.34
CA LYS A 234 13.87 9.58 14.15
C LYS A 234 12.86 8.98 13.17
N PRO A 235 12.89 9.37 11.88
CA PRO A 235 12.03 8.73 10.87
C PRO A 235 12.21 7.22 10.97
N VAL A 236 11.13 6.47 10.75
CA VAL A 236 11.19 5.00 10.71
C VAL A 236 12.22 4.63 9.64
N ARG A 237 13.39 4.16 10.08
CA ARG A 237 14.45 3.68 9.20
C ARG A 237 14.43 2.18 9.26
N PHE A 238 13.94 1.57 8.17
CA PHE A 238 14.15 0.16 7.95
C PHE A 238 15.65 -0.13 7.84
N ASP A 239 16.06 -1.29 8.34
CA ASP A 239 17.41 -1.81 8.17
C ASP A 239 17.62 -2.17 6.69
N LEU A 240 18.24 -1.26 5.95
CA LEU A 240 18.52 -1.45 4.52
C LEU A 240 19.46 -2.63 4.25
N GLY A 241 20.22 -3.10 5.26
CA GLY A 241 21.00 -4.34 5.17
C GLY A 241 20.13 -5.60 5.07
N LYS A 242 18.82 -5.51 5.38
CA LYS A 242 17.84 -6.60 5.26
C LYS A 242 16.88 -6.43 4.09
N SER A 243 17.21 -5.54 3.14
CA SER A 243 16.30 -5.19 2.05
C SER A 243 15.79 -6.41 1.28
N ASP A 244 16.62 -7.40 0.99
CA ASP A 244 16.21 -8.61 0.25
C ASP A 244 15.03 -9.34 0.90
N SER A 245 15.01 -9.42 2.23
CA SER A 245 13.91 -10.05 2.98
C SER A 245 12.68 -9.16 3.08
N LEU A 246 12.86 -7.83 3.08
CA LEU A 246 11.78 -6.85 3.20
C LEU A 246 11.10 -6.54 1.87
N MET A 247 11.78 -6.79 0.74
CA MET A 247 11.26 -6.54 -0.62
C MET A 247 9.93 -7.24 -0.90
N ILE A 248 9.61 -8.32 -0.18
CA ILE A 248 8.32 -9.01 -0.30
C ILE A 248 7.15 -8.10 0.06
N PHE A 249 7.35 -7.09 0.91
CA PHE A 249 6.30 -6.21 1.41
C PHE A 249 6.15 -4.93 0.58
N ALA A 250 4.92 -4.64 0.15
CA ALA A 250 4.58 -3.53 -0.71
C ALA A 250 4.87 -2.18 -0.04
N PHE A 251 4.58 -2.05 1.26
CA PHE A 251 4.88 -0.82 1.98
C PHE A 251 6.39 -0.52 2.00
N PHE A 252 7.25 -1.55 2.05
CA PHE A 252 8.70 -1.37 2.05
C PHE A 252 9.19 -0.92 0.67
N ARG A 253 8.63 -1.48 -0.41
CA ARG A 253 8.89 -1.00 -1.78
C ARG A 253 8.44 0.45 -1.97
N ASP A 254 7.28 0.81 -1.42
CA ASP A 254 6.79 2.20 -1.41
C ASP A 254 7.71 3.12 -0.59
N TYR A 255 8.26 2.64 0.54
CA TYR A 255 9.28 3.35 1.33
C TYR A 255 10.57 3.60 0.53
N LEU A 256 11.11 2.58 -0.14
CA LEU A 256 12.30 2.71 -1.00
C LEU A 256 12.08 3.77 -2.10
N ASP A 257 10.89 3.81 -2.70
CA ASP A 257 10.52 4.82 -3.69
C ASP A 257 10.49 6.24 -3.12
N GLN A 258 10.11 6.40 -1.85
CA GLN A 258 10.11 7.69 -1.16
C GLN A 258 11.53 8.14 -0.81
N ILE A 259 12.33 7.28 -0.18
CA ILE A 259 13.67 7.68 0.28
C ILE A 259 14.64 7.93 -0.88
N SER A 260 14.46 7.24 -2.01
CA SER A 260 15.24 7.50 -3.24
C SER A 260 14.96 8.87 -3.90
N LYS A 261 14.05 9.67 -3.33
CA LYS A 261 13.72 11.02 -3.77
C LYS A 261 14.16 12.11 -2.79
N TYR A 262 14.58 11.74 -1.58
CA TYR A 262 14.64 12.64 -0.42
C TYR A 262 15.57 13.85 -0.61
N ASP A 263 16.72 13.66 -1.27
CA ASP A 263 17.71 14.73 -1.48
C ASP A 263 17.68 15.32 -2.91
N LEU A 264 16.59 15.09 -3.65
CA LEU A 264 16.48 15.53 -5.05
C LEU A 264 15.59 16.75 -5.19
N ASN A 265 16.08 17.75 -5.93
CA ASN A 265 15.34 18.98 -6.18
C ASN A 265 14.11 18.71 -7.08
N PRO A 266 12.90 19.10 -6.64
CA PRO A 266 11.71 19.00 -7.48
C PRO A 266 11.73 20.08 -8.57
N ILE A 267 11.32 19.72 -9.78
CA ILE A 267 11.11 20.62 -10.92
C ILE A 267 9.63 20.99 -10.95
N SER A 268 9.34 22.28 -11.00
CA SER A 268 7.99 22.80 -11.23
C SER A 268 7.78 23.08 -12.72
N LYS A 269 6.73 22.52 -13.31
CA LYS A 269 6.24 22.93 -14.64
C LYS A 269 4.85 23.52 -14.50
N ASN A 270 4.70 24.77 -14.92
CA ASN A 270 3.42 25.48 -14.97
C ASN A 270 2.82 25.40 -16.38
N TYR A 271 1.66 24.76 -16.54
CA TYR A 271 0.88 24.77 -17.77
C TYR A 271 -0.40 25.58 -17.56
N GLY A 272 -0.28 26.90 -17.53
CA GLY A 272 -1.41 27.85 -17.65
C GLY A 272 -2.62 27.53 -16.76
N GLY A 273 -2.43 27.34 -15.45
CA GLY A 273 -3.48 26.93 -14.49
C GLY A 273 -3.47 25.43 -14.16
N SER A 274 -2.32 24.77 -14.27
CA SER A 274 -2.05 23.49 -13.60
C SER A 274 -0.55 23.34 -13.44
N GLY A 275 -0.08 23.28 -12.20
CA GLY A 275 1.32 23.07 -11.86
C GLY A 275 1.58 21.60 -11.52
N SER A 276 2.49 20.93 -12.23
CA SER A 276 2.97 19.61 -11.81
C SER A 276 4.39 19.72 -11.25
N PHE A 277 4.62 19.14 -10.07
CA PHE A 277 5.95 18.91 -9.52
C PHE A 277 6.41 17.50 -9.88
N TYR A 278 7.62 17.38 -10.44
CA TYR A 278 8.24 16.08 -10.69
C TYR A 278 9.74 16.16 -10.39
N ILE A 279 10.35 15.02 -10.07
CA ILE A 279 11.80 14.90 -9.96
C ILE A 279 12.35 14.50 -11.33
N ASP A 280 13.48 15.09 -11.74
CA ASP A 280 14.17 14.62 -12.95
C ASP A 280 14.59 13.16 -12.76
N SER A 281 13.88 12.26 -13.43
CA SER A 281 14.12 10.83 -13.36
C SER A 281 15.56 10.45 -13.77
N ARG A 282 16.27 11.26 -14.55
CA ARG A 282 17.69 11.00 -14.88
C ARG A 282 18.59 11.25 -13.66
N ILE A 283 18.40 12.38 -12.99
CA ILE A 283 19.13 12.72 -11.76
C ILE A 283 18.83 11.68 -10.67
N ARG A 284 17.56 11.27 -10.57
CA ARG A 284 17.16 10.19 -9.66
C ARG A 284 17.85 8.88 -9.98
N PHE A 285 17.91 8.51 -11.27
CA PHE A 285 18.56 7.28 -11.72
C PHE A 285 20.04 7.26 -11.33
N ASP A 286 20.76 8.36 -11.62
CA ASP A 286 22.17 8.50 -11.27
C ASP A 286 22.40 8.48 -9.75
N SER A 287 21.52 9.13 -8.98
CA SER A 287 21.56 9.12 -7.52
C SER A 287 21.39 7.71 -6.95
N ILE A 288 20.44 6.92 -7.47
CA ILE A 288 20.22 5.53 -7.03
C ILE A 288 21.44 4.66 -7.36
N LEU A 289 22.06 4.85 -8.53
CA LEU A 289 23.26 4.10 -8.91
C LEU A 289 24.42 4.38 -7.97
N ALA A 290 24.61 5.65 -7.60
CA ALA A 290 25.69 6.11 -6.75
C ALA A 290 25.52 5.78 -5.25
N ASP A 291 24.28 5.58 -4.77
CA ASP A 291 24.00 5.30 -3.36
C ASP A 291 24.50 3.89 -2.95
N ASP A 292 25.39 3.84 -1.97
CA ASP A 292 26.00 2.61 -1.45
C ASP A 292 25.13 1.90 -0.40
N GLN A 293 24.10 2.58 0.12
CA GLN A 293 23.15 2.00 1.06
C GLN A 293 22.17 1.04 0.37
N PHE A 294 21.95 1.20 -0.94
CA PHE A 294 21.09 0.31 -1.72
C PHE A 294 21.87 -0.89 -2.24
N ASN A 295 21.41 -2.09 -1.87
CA ASN A 295 21.90 -3.32 -2.46
C ASN A 295 21.43 -3.48 -3.92
N GLN A 296 21.95 -4.48 -4.63
CA GLN A 296 21.62 -4.68 -6.04
C GLN A 296 20.13 -4.95 -6.30
N THR A 297 19.45 -5.68 -5.41
CA THR A 297 18.02 -5.96 -5.52
C THR A 297 17.19 -4.67 -5.47
N VAL A 298 17.48 -3.80 -4.50
CA VAL A 298 16.84 -2.50 -4.35
C VAL A 298 17.13 -1.61 -5.56
N LYS A 299 18.39 -1.57 -6.01
CA LYS A 299 18.76 -0.83 -7.23
C LYS A 299 17.96 -1.31 -8.42
N ASN A 300 17.86 -2.61 -8.66
CA ASN A 300 17.10 -3.15 -9.79
C ASN A 300 15.63 -2.73 -9.74
N HIS A 301 14.99 -2.81 -8.56
CA HIS A 301 13.61 -2.37 -8.37
C HIS A 301 13.43 -0.87 -8.66
N LEU A 302 14.27 -0.02 -8.05
CA LEU A 302 14.16 1.43 -8.14
C LEU A 302 14.55 1.96 -9.53
N LEU A 303 15.59 1.41 -10.16
CA LEU A 303 16.08 1.84 -11.46
C LEU A 303 15.08 1.51 -12.57
N PHE A 304 14.43 0.35 -12.51
CA PHE A 304 13.38 0.00 -13.48
C PHE A 304 12.22 1.01 -13.44
N LYS A 305 11.71 1.29 -12.22
CA LYS A 305 10.65 2.28 -12.01
C LYS A 305 11.07 3.70 -12.42
N THR A 306 12.33 4.06 -12.15
CA THR A 306 12.86 5.38 -12.51
C THR A 306 13.04 5.52 -14.02
N TYR A 307 13.43 4.45 -14.71
CA TYR A 307 13.56 4.41 -16.17
C TYR A 307 12.21 4.63 -16.88
N GLU A 308 11.12 4.03 -16.40
CA GLU A 308 9.77 4.33 -16.89
C GLU A 308 9.45 5.83 -16.75
N GLY A 309 9.84 6.43 -15.62
CA GLY A 309 9.73 7.86 -15.37
C GLY A 309 10.56 8.73 -16.31
N ILE A 310 11.69 8.25 -16.86
CA ILE A 310 12.45 8.98 -17.88
C ILE A 310 11.63 9.07 -19.17
N GLY A 311 11.02 7.97 -19.61
CA GLY A 311 10.14 7.96 -20.78
C GLY A 311 8.98 8.96 -20.64
N GLN A 312 8.36 9.02 -19.46
CA GLN A 312 7.28 9.96 -19.16
C GLN A 312 7.75 11.42 -19.11
N ASN A 313 8.91 11.69 -18.49
CA ASN A 313 9.46 13.05 -18.36
C ASN A 313 9.84 13.67 -19.71
N PHE A 314 10.22 12.84 -20.69
CA PHE A 314 10.80 13.29 -21.95
C PHE A 314 10.00 12.93 -23.21
N LYS A 315 8.85 12.25 -23.09
CA LYS A 315 8.01 11.81 -24.22
C LYS A 315 8.85 11.24 -25.38
N VAL A 316 9.64 10.21 -25.08
CA VAL A 316 10.33 9.42 -26.11
C VAL A 316 9.35 8.46 -26.76
#